data_AF-A0A5E4NN71-F1
#
_entry.id   AF-A0A5E4NN71-F1
#
_cell.length_a   1.000
_cell.length_b   1.000
_cell.length_c   1.000
_cell.angle_alpha   90.00
_cell.angle_beta   90.00
_cell.angle_gamma   90.00
#
_symmetry.space_group_name_H-M   'P 1'
#
loop_
_entity.id
_entity.type
_entity.pdbx_description
1 polymer ?
#
loop_
_entity_poly.entity_id
_entity_poly.type
_entity_poly.pdbx_seq_one_letter_code
_entity_poly.pdbx_strand_id
1 'polypeptide(L)'
;MDFNEFNYLQNRELGFSQNAYGFRQKITENLIGKMGSTTFNMSTEKMHVGRGSIMSGKFSKMKNNSHIFTCTTSEGKIIILNTNENIKNNTDIDNSKSIFKNHRNIIFDHAWADSSMKFVTASGDQTSKIFQLLPSGNIELQNIFNFEAPVNSVKFCPGSSGRLLLVMPL
;
A
#
# COMPACT_ATOMS: atom_id res chain seq x y z
N MET A 1 -2.90 -29.27 7.65
CA MET A 1 -2.05 -28.05 7.61
C MET A 1 -0.65 -28.52 7.86
N ASP A 2 0.24 -28.41 6.87
CA ASP A 2 1.60 -28.94 6.98
C ASP A 2 2.42 -28.12 7.96
N PHE A 3 3.38 -28.77 8.63
CA PHE A 3 4.22 -28.16 9.68
C PHE A 3 4.91 -26.85 9.23
N ASN A 4 5.25 -26.74 7.94
CA ASN A 4 5.83 -25.54 7.35
C ASN A 4 4.82 -24.41 7.15
N GLU A 5 3.56 -24.75 6.84
CA GLU A 5 2.47 -23.79 6.66
C GLU A 5 2.00 -23.25 8.01
N PHE A 6 1.96 -24.10 9.03
CA PHE A 6 1.72 -23.70 10.42
C PHE A 6 2.85 -22.77 10.91
N ASN A 7 4.12 -23.13 10.73
CA ASN A 7 5.24 -22.25 11.09
C ASN A 7 5.25 -20.94 10.27
N TYR A 8 4.81 -20.95 9.02
CA TYR A 8 4.72 -19.74 8.21
C TYR A 8 3.61 -18.80 8.72
N LEU A 9 2.43 -19.35 9.05
CA LEU A 9 1.32 -18.60 9.63
C LEU A 9 1.65 -18.13 11.05
N GLN A 10 2.25 -19.00 11.85
CA GLN A 10 2.73 -18.69 13.19
C GLN A 10 3.85 -17.66 13.14
N ASN A 11 4.75 -17.66 12.16
CA ASN A 11 5.75 -16.59 11.97
C ASN A 11 5.17 -15.29 11.40
N ARG A 12 4.01 -15.35 10.72
CA ARG A 12 3.22 -14.14 10.41
C ARG A 12 2.59 -13.58 11.68
N GLU A 13 1.92 -14.41 12.47
CA GLU A 13 1.29 -14.02 13.75
C GLU A 13 2.31 -13.65 14.83
N LEU A 14 3.48 -14.29 14.86
CA LEU A 14 4.63 -13.99 15.72
C LEU A 14 5.49 -12.87 15.14
N GLY A 15 5.46 -12.61 13.83
CA GLY A 15 5.90 -11.32 13.28
C GLY A 15 5.04 -10.16 13.78
N PHE A 16 3.78 -10.43 14.12
CA PHE A 16 2.91 -9.52 14.88
C PHE A 16 3.14 -9.57 16.41
N SER A 17 3.69 -10.64 16.98
CA SER A 17 3.68 -10.90 18.43
C SER A 17 5.05 -10.94 19.13
N GLN A 18 6.16 -11.31 18.48
CA GLN A 18 7.44 -11.53 19.16
C GLN A 18 8.66 -11.04 18.37
N ASN A 19 9.15 -9.89 18.85
CA ASN A 19 10.57 -9.58 19.00
C ASN A 19 11.44 -9.41 17.75
N ALA A 20 11.01 -8.55 16.84
CA ALA A 20 11.93 -7.68 16.12
C ALA A 20 11.66 -6.21 16.52
N TYR A 21 12.28 -5.83 17.64
CA TYR A 21 12.66 -4.48 18.08
C TYR A 21 11.76 -3.29 17.68
N GLY A 22 11.02 -2.80 18.68
CA GLY A 22 10.70 -1.37 18.78
C GLY A 22 9.38 -0.91 18.17
N PHE A 23 8.63 -1.79 17.50
CA PHE A 23 7.25 -1.51 17.11
C PHE A 23 6.37 -1.56 18.37
N ARG A 24 6.42 -0.48 19.16
CA ARG A 24 5.60 -0.28 20.33
C ARG A 24 4.16 -0.66 19.98
N GLN A 25 3.61 -1.53 20.83
CA GLN A 25 2.22 -1.90 21.15
C GLN A 25 1.15 -0.78 21.09
N LYS A 26 1.48 0.44 20.62
CA LYS A 26 0.64 1.63 20.55
C LYS A 26 0.32 2.12 19.14
N ILE A 27 0.90 1.55 18.08
CA ILE A 27 0.66 2.03 16.69
C ILE A 27 -0.22 1.06 15.87
N THR A 28 -0.32 -0.21 16.26
CA THR A 28 -1.13 -1.22 15.55
C THR A 28 -2.61 -0.85 15.50
N GLU A 29 -3.13 -0.12 16.48
CA GLU A 29 -4.55 0.26 16.49
C GLU A 29 -4.92 1.40 15.52
N ASN A 30 -3.96 2.09 14.88
CA ASN A 30 -4.31 3.23 14.03
C ASN A 30 -3.31 3.56 12.91
N LEU A 31 -2.53 2.60 12.40
CA LEU A 31 -1.64 2.87 11.25
C LEU A 31 -2.44 3.38 10.04
N ILE A 32 -3.57 2.74 9.73
CA ILE A 32 -4.49 3.19 8.68
C ILE A 32 -5.03 4.59 9.00
N GLY A 33 -5.52 4.83 10.23
CA GLY A 33 -5.98 6.16 10.65
C GLY A 33 -4.90 7.26 10.56
N LYS A 34 -3.62 6.91 10.72
CA LYS A 34 -2.46 7.82 10.67
C LYS A 34 -1.90 8.03 9.26
N MET A 35 -2.17 7.12 8.33
CA MET A 35 -1.69 7.21 6.94
C MET A 35 -2.52 8.17 6.06
N GLY A 36 -3.67 8.65 6.55
CA GLY A 36 -4.46 9.67 5.88
C GLY A 36 -3.64 10.96 5.65
N SER A 37 -3.56 11.40 4.39
CA SER A 37 -2.92 12.66 3.98
C SER A 37 -3.51 13.84 4.76
N THR A 38 -2.67 14.74 5.28
CA THR A 38 -3.05 16.13 5.56
C THR A 38 -3.21 16.85 4.23
N THR A 39 -4.29 17.63 4.06
CA THR A 39 -4.54 18.43 2.86
C THR A 39 -4.31 19.89 3.20
N PHE A 40 -3.41 20.57 2.48
CA PHE A 40 -3.20 22.01 2.66
C PHE A 40 -4.35 22.77 2.01
N ASN A 41 -5.10 23.53 2.81
CA ASN A 41 -6.22 24.31 2.32
C ASN A 41 -5.75 25.71 1.90
N MET A 42 -5.66 25.94 0.59
CA MET A 42 -5.16 27.19 0.00
C MET A 42 -6.06 28.40 0.27
N SER A 43 -7.33 28.20 0.65
CA SER A 43 -8.28 29.31 0.90
C SER A 43 -8.33 29.79 2.34
N THR A 44 -7.77 29.05 3.30
CA THR A 44 -7.87 29.38 4.74
C THR A 44 -6.53 29.49 5.45
N GLU A 45 -5.41 29.25 4.76
CA GLU A 45 -4.04 29.16 5.33
C GLU A 45 -3.96 28.27 6.59
N LYS A 46 -4.93 27.37 6.78
CA LYS A 46 -5.03 26.47 7.91
C LYS A 46 -4.88 25.05 7.40
N MET A 47 -4.02 24.27 8.04
CA MET A 47 -3.97 22.82 7.84
C MET A 47 -5.32 22.22 8.27
N HIS A 48 -6.15 21.84 7.30
CA HIS A 48 -7.31 20.98 7.58
C HIS A 48 -6.87 19.53 7.41
N VAL A 49 -7.12 18.71 8.44
CA VAL A 49 -6.92 17.26 8.38
C VAL A 49 -8.03 16.66 7.50
N GLY A 50 -7.93 16.86 6.19
CA GLY A 50 -8.76 16.16 5.22
C GLY A 50 -8.33 14.71 5.16
N ARG A 51 -8.85 13.87 6.06
CA ARG A 51 -8.64 12.42 6.05
C ARG A 51 -9.10 11.83 4.71
N GLY A 52 -8.25 11.83 3.69
CA GLY A 52 -8.52 11.10 2.46
C GLY A 52 -8.75 9.64 2.85
N SER A 53 -9.96 9.11 2.60
CA SER A 53 -10.31 7.74 3.01
C SER A 53 -9.30 6.78 2.38
N ILE A 54 -8.64 6.01 3.24
CA ILE A 54 -7.84 4.90 2.78
C ILE A 54 -8.79 3.82 2.30
N MET A 55 -8.61 3.42 1.05
CA MET A 55 -9.47 2.43 0.39
C MET A 55 -8.91 1.02 0.57
N SER A 56 -7.58 0.89 0.50
CA SER A 56 -6.89 -0.39 0.59
C SER A 56 -5.50 -0.20 1.18
N GLY A 57 -5.08 -1.07 2.09
CA GLY A 57 -3.76 -1.04 2.75
C GLY A 57 -3.17 -2.44 2.87
N LYS A 58 -1.96 -2.66 2.36
CA LYS A 58 -1.33 -3.99 2.28
C LYS A 58 0.18 -3.91 2.47
N PHE A 59 0.74 -4.90 3.15
CA PHE A 59 2.18 -5.11 3.18
C PHE A 59 2.65 -5.79 1.89
N SER A 60 3.88 -5.48 1.50
CA SER A 60 4.57 -6.22 0.44
C SER A 60 4.68 -7.69 0.81
N LYS A 61 4.50 -8.54 -0.19
CA LYS A 61 4.61 -9.99 -0.04
C LYS A 61 6.02 -10.51 -0.28
N MET A 62 6.93 -9.66 -0.73
CA MET A 62 8.32 -10.03 -0.94
C MET A 62 9.00 -10.32 0.40
N LYS A 63 9.57 -11.51 0.56
CA LYS A 63 10.16 -12.00 1.81
C LYS A 63 11.16 -11.03 2.45
N ASN A 64 11.99 -10.37 1.64
CA ASN A 64 13.01 -9.45 2.15
C ASN A 64 12.50 -8.02 2.35
N ASN A 65 11.29 -7.71 1.90
CA ASN A 65 10.69 -6.38 1.89
C ASN A 65 9.29 -6.36 2.51
N SER A 66 8.95 -7.33 3.37
CA SER A 66 7.64 -7.43 4.01
C SER A 66 7.35 -6.30 5.01
N HIS A 67 8.35 -5.48 5.31
CA HIS A 67 8.26 -4.25 6.09
C HIS A 67 7.78 -3.03 5.28
N ILE A 68 7.63 -3.17 3.96
CA ILE A 68 7.05 -2.11 3.13
C ILE A 68 5.53 -2.21 3.20
N PHE A 69 4.88 -1.14 3.62
CA PHE A 69 3.44 -0.99 3.63
C PHE A 69 3.00 -0.01 2.56
N THR A 70 1.98 -0.38 1.78
CA THR A 70 1.33 0.51 0.81
C THR A 70 -0.12 0.72 1.16
N CYS A 71 -0.61 1.94 0.97
CA CYS A 71 -2.03 2.19 0.97
C CYS A 71 -2.46 3.12 -0.17
N THR A 72 -3.74 3.07 -0.50
CA THR A 72 -4.35 3.83 -1.59
C THR A 72 -5.50 4.67 -1.06
N THR A 73 -5.77 5.80 -1.71
CA THR A 73 -6.77 6.77 -1.23
C THR A 73 -7.91 7.00 -2.22
N SER A 74 -9.00 7.57 -1.70
CA SER A 74 -10.13 8.07 -2.49
C SER A 74 -9.76 9.19 -3.47
N GLU A 75 -8.61 9.82 -3.30
CA GLU A 75 -8.11 10.91 -4.16
C GLU A 75 -7.16 10.43 -5.27
N GLY A 76 -6.96 9.12 -5.42
CA GLY A 76 -6.05 8.58 -6.44
C GLY A 76 -4.56 8.64 -6.07
N LYS A 77 -4.26 8.72 -4.77
CA LYS A 77 -2.89 8.68 -4.24
C LYS A 77 -2.51 7.26 -3.82
N ILE A 78 -1.24 6.93 -4.05
CA ILE A 78 -0.55 5.75 -3.52
C ILE A 78 0.42 6.27 -2.46
N ILE A 79 0.37 5.69 -1.27
CA ILE A 79 1.27 6.03 -0.17
C ILE A 79 2.11 4.80 0.14
N ILE A 80 3.41 4.98 0.30
CA ILE A 80 4.38 3.94 0.62
C ILE A 80 5.07 4.31 1.92
N LEU A 81 5.12 3.37 2.85
CA LEU A 81 5.76 3.52 4.15
C LEU A 81 6.74 2.37 4.37
N ASN A 82 7.95 2.69 4.77
CA ASN A 82 8.90 1.72 5.29
C ASN A 82 8.75 1.61 6.81
N THR A 83 8.23 0.47 7.29
CA THR A 83 7.97 0.31 8.73
C THR A 83 9.22 -0.01 9.55
N ASN A 84 10.37 -0.22 8.92
CA ASN A 84 11.64 -0.38 9.62
C ASN A 84 12.28 0.97 9.98
N GLU A 85 11.80 2.08 9.41
CA GLU A 85 12.24 3.40 9.84
C GLU A 85 11.82 3.65 11.29
N ASN A 86 12.64 4.39 12.03
CA ASN A 86 12.51 4.53 13.48
C ASN A 86 11.35 5.48 13.82
N ILE A 87 10.12 4.99 13.65
CA ILE A 87 8.88 5.75 13.83
C ILE A 87 8.54 5.80 15.32
N LYS A 88 8.76 6.96 15.95
CA LYS A 88 8.46 7.18 17.37
C LYS A 88 7.19 8.00 17.57
N ASN A 89 6.81 8.80 16.59
CA ASN A 89 5.66 9.71 16.64
C ASN A 89 5.00 9.88 15.24
N ASN A 90 3.96 10.71 15.15
CA ASN A 90 3.28 10.96 13.88
C ASN A 90 4.12 11.78 12.87
N THR A 91 5.00 12.66 13.34
CA THR A 91 5.90 13.43 12.46
C THR A 91 6.91 12.53 11.77
N ASP A 92 7.36 11.47 12.44
CA ASP A 92 8.26 10.47 11.85
C ASP A 92 7.53 9.65 10.76
N ILE A 93 6.22 9.38 10.93
CA ILE A 93 5.38 8.75 9.89
C ILE A 93 5.28 9.65 8.66
N ASP A 94 5.07 10.95 8.86
CA ASP A 94 4.95 11.89 7.75
C ASP A 94 6.27 12.04 6.98
N ASN A 95 7.40 11.91 7.66
CA ASN A 95 8.73 11.96 7.04
C ASN A 95 9.14 10.65 6.36
N SER A 96 8.65 9.50 6.86
CA SER A 96 8.99 8.16 6.35
C SER A 96 8.06 7.67 5.24
N LYS A 97 6.99 8.42 4.94
CA LYS A 97 6.04 8.07 3.88
C LYS A 97 6.32 8.84 2.59
N SER A 98 6.27 8.11 1.48
CA SER A 98 6.26 8.69 0.14
C SER A 98 4.84 8.69 -0.42
N ILE A 99 4.39 9.81 -0.96
CA ILE A 99 3.05 9.97 -1.53
C ILE A 99 3.16 10.24 -3.02
N PHE A 100 2.46 9.43 -3.82
CA PHE A 100 2.44 9.54 -5.26
C PHE A 100 1.01 9.69 -5.78
N LYS A 101 0.71 10.81 -6.44
CA LYS A 101 -0.57 11.02 -7.11
C LYS A 101 -0.50 10.46 -8.53
N ASN A 102 -1.07 9.27 -8.75
CA ASN A 102 -0.96 8.56 -10.03
C ASN A 102 -2.29 8.30 -10.74
N HIS A 103 -3.40 8.32 -10.01
CA HIS A 103 -4.73 8.15 -10.59
C HIS A 103 -5.52 9.46 -10.54
N ARG A 104 -6.41 9.64 -11.51
CA ARG A 104 -7.28 10.82 -11.60
C ARG A 104 -8.56 10.68 -10.78
N ASN A 105 -8.79 9.48 -10.23
CA ASN A 105 -9.95 9.13 -9.43
C ASN A 105 -9.53 8.16 -8.31
N ILE A 106 -10.47 7.78 -7.46
CA ILE A 106 -10.33 6.78 -6.39
C ILE A 106 -9.58 5.53 -6.85
N ILE A 107 -8.66 5.04 -6.01
CA ILE A 107 -8.04 3.72 -6.18
C ILE A 107 -8.71 2.77 -5.19
N PHE A 108 -9.60 1.93 -5.70
CA PHE A 108 -10.41 1.00 -4.91
C PHE A 108 -9.58 -0.12 -4.27
N ASP A 109 -8.61 -0.65 -5.01
CA ASP A 109 -7.77 -1.75 -4.53
C ASP A 109 -6.36 -1.68 -5.13
N HIS A 110 -5.43 -2.41 -4.50
CA HIS A 110 -4.12 -2.68 -5.07
C HIS A 110 -3.64 -4.07 -4.66
N ALA A 111 -2.69 -4.66 -5.39
CA ALA A 111 -2.12 -5.96 -5.02
C ALA A 111 -0.63 -6.01 -5.32
N TRP A 112 0.14 -6.57 -4.39
CA TRP A 112 1.55 -6.89 -4.57
C TRP A 112 1.74 -8.20 -5.35
N ALA A 113 2.75 -8.22 -6.21
CA ALA A 113 3.33 -9.45 -6.75
C ALA A 113 4.09 -10.18 -5.64
N ASP A 114 4.08 -11.52 -5.67
CA ASP A 114 4.72 -12.33 -4.63
C ASP A 114 6.26 -12.39 -4.79
N SER A 115 6.75 -12.27 -6.03
CA SER A 115 8.15 -12.56 -6.39
C SER A 115 8.95 -11.34 -6.86
N SER A 116 8.34 -10.15 -6.87
CA SER A 116 9.03 -8.91 -7.22
C SER A 116 8.46 -7.73 -6.44
N MET A 117 9.21 -6.63 -6.35
CA MET A 117 8.73 -5.37 -5.77
C MET A 117 7.80 -4.62 -6.72
N LYS A 118 6.81 -5.33 -7.29
CA LYS A 118 5.78 -4.78 -8.16
C LYS A 118 4.42 -4.83 -7.49
N PHE A 119 3.59 -3.85 -7.80
CA PHE A 119 2.20 -3.87 -7.42
C PHE A 119 1.32 -3.29 -8.52
N VAL A 120 0.05 -3.65 -8.49
CA VAL A 120 -0.97 -3.20 -9.45
C VAL A 120 -2.07 -2.46 -8.72
N THR A 121 -2.65 -1.44 -9.34
CA THR A 121 -3.77 -0.65 -8.80
C THR A 121 -5.06 -0.86 -9.59
N ALA A 122 -6.20 -0.70 -8.92
CA ALA A 122 -7.56 -0.73 -9.46
C ALA A 122 -8.22 0.63 -9.22
N SER A 123 -8.60 1.36 -10.28
CA SER A 123 -9.12 2.72 -10.12
C SER A 123 -10.43 2.99 -10.85
N GLY A 124 -11.18 3.95 -10.28
CA GLY A 124 -12.35 4.56 -10.90
C GLY A 124 -12.03 5.50 -12.06
N ASP A 125 -10.75 5.73 -12.39
CA ASP A 125 -10.36 6.44 -13.61
C ASP A 125 -10.30 5.52 -14.84
N GLN A 126 -10.88 4.33 -14.72
CA GLN A 126 -10.98 3.30 -15.75
C GLN A 126 -9.60 2.77 -16.19
N THR A 127 -8.60 2.90 -15.30
CA THR A 127 -7.27 2.35 -15.53
C THR A 127 -6.85 1.41 -14.41
N SER A 128 -6.02 0.43 -14.79
CA SER A 128 -5.19 -0.34 -13.87
C SER A 128 -3.73 -0.10 -14.22
N LYS A 129 -2.88 0.16 -13.22
CA LYS A 129 -1.47 0.51 -13.45
C LYS A 129 -0.55 -0.43 -12.68
N ILE A 130 0.48 -0.92 -13.34
CA ILE A 130 1.56 -1.69 -12.70
C ILE A 130 2.69 -0.72 -12.35
N PHE A 131 3.13 -0.78 -11.11
CA PHE A 131 4.29 -0.03 -10.63
C PHE A 131 5.40 -0.98 -10.18
N GLN A 132 6.63 -0.55 -10.38
CA GLN A 132 7.81 -1.11 -9.73
C GLN A 132 8.21 -0.16 -8.59
N LEU A 133 8.30 -0.66 -7.36
CA LEU A 133 8.92 0.06 -6.25
C LEU A 133 10.44 -0.10 -6.34
N LEU A 134 11.15 1.02 -6.44
CA LEU A 134 12.60 1.09 -6.47
C LEU A 134 13.18 1.09 -5.05
N PRO A 135 14.45 0.66 -4.88
CA PRO A 135 15.14 0.77 -3.59
C PRO A 135 15.21 2.18 -3.00
N SER A 136 15.09 3.22 -3.84
CA SER A 136 15.04 4.62 -3.41
C SER A 136 13.73 5.03 -2.74
N GLY A 137 12.71 4.16 -2.73
CA GLY A 137 11.35 4.49 -2.27
C GLY A 137 10.45 5.10 -3.35
N ASN A 138 11.01 5.43 -4.53
CA ASN A 138 10.24 5.90 -5.67
C ASN A 138 9.53 4.76 -6.41
N ILE A 139 8.43 5.10 -7.08
CA ILE A 139 7.73 4.16 -7.97
C ILE A 139 7.91 4.54 -9.43
N GLU A 140 8.12 3.51 -10.25
CA GLU A 140 8.13 3.63 -11.71
C GLU A 140 6.89 2.96 -12.28
N LEU A 141 6.21 3.67 -13.17
CA LEU A 141 5.12 3.11 -13.94
C LEU A 141 5.67 2.15 -14.99
N GLN A 142 5.25 0.89 -14.93
CA GLN A 142 5.70 -0.17 -15.85
C GLN A 142 4.69 -0.43 -16.96
N ASN A 143 3.39 -0.39 -16.65
CA ASN A 143 2.34 -0.61 -17.63
C ASN A 143 1.02 0.06 -17.21
N ILE A 144 0.18 0.38 -18.20
CA ILE A 144 -1.19 0.86 -18.02
C ILE A 144 -2.14 -0.04 -18.81
N PHE A 145 -3.21 -0.46 -18.18
CA PHE A 145 -4.35 -1.09 -18.82
C PHE A 145 -5.54 -0.12 -18.77
N ASN A 146 -6.16 0.11 -19.92
CA ASN A 146 -7.35 0.94 -20.04
C ASN A 146 -8.59 0.05 -20.17
N PHE A 147 -9.69 0.49 -19.58
CA PHE A 147 -10.97 -0.19 -19.59
C PHE A 147 -12.07 0.81 -19.95
N GLU A 148 -13.23 0.31 -20.35
CA GLU A 148 -14.41 1.15 -20.64
C GLU A 148 -15.22 1.47 -19.35
N ALA A 149 -14.88 0.81 -18.25
CA ALA A 149 -15.55 0.93 -16.96
C ALA A 149 -14.55 0.98 -15.79
N PRO A 150 -14.95 1.50 -14.61
CA PRO A 150 -14.14 1.47 -13.40
C PRO A 150 -13.60 0.08 -13.04
N VAL A 151 -12.36 0.04 -12.56
CA VAL A 151 -11.71 -1.19 -12.10
C VAL A 151 -11.80 -1.26 -10.59
N ASN A 152 -12.55 -2.21 -10.05
CA ASN A 152 -12.83 -2.25 -8.60
C ASN A 152 -11.87 -3.14 -7.79
N SER A 153 -11.28 -4.17 -8.41
CA SER A 153 -10.34 -5.08 -7.72
C SER A 153 -9.30 -5.67 -8.66
N VAL A 154 -8.14 -5.99 -8.10
CA VAL A 154 -6.98 -6.55 -8.81
C VAL A 154 -6.28 -7.60 -7.94
N LYS A 155 -5.75 -8.64 -8.59
CA LYS A 155 -4.90 -9.66 -7.95
C LYS A 155 -3.78 -10.09 -8.89
N PHE A 156 -2.61 -10.37 -8.33
CA PHE A 156 -1.59 -11.15 -9.01
C PHE A 156 -1.93 -12.63 -8.91
N CYS A 157 -1.67 -13.40 -9.97
CA CYS A 157 -1.68 -14.85 -9.88
C CYS A 157 -0.58 -15.29 -8.89
N PRO A 158 -0.90 -16.20 -7.94
CA PRO A 158 0.08 -16.71 -6.99
C PRO A 158 1.34 -17.24 -7.69
N GLY A 159 2.51 -16.89 -7.17
CA GLY A 159 3.79 -17.33 -7.72
C GLY A 159 4.18 -16.72 -9.07
N SER A 160 3.40 -15.77 -9.60
CA SER A 160 3.74 -15.06 -10.84
C SER A 160 4.26 -13.64 -10.56
N SER A 161 5.23 -13.22 -11.38
CA SER A 161 5.77 -11.85 -11.40
C SER A 161 5.04 -10.91 -12.37
N GLY A 162 4.13 -11.44 -13.19
CA GLY A 162 3.54 -10.68 -14.30
C GLY A 162 2.21 -11.20 -14.86
N ARG A 163 1.67 -12.34 -14.41
CA ARG A 163 0.31 -12.76 -14.79
C ARG A 163 -0.67 -12.16 -13.78
N LEU A 164 -1.44 -11.19 -14.25
CA LEU A 164 -2.56 -10.62 -13.51
C LEU A 164 -3.79 -11.47 -13.77
N LEU A 165 -4.54 -11.83 -12.72
CA LEU A 165 -5.91 -12.28 -12.88
C LEU A 165 -6.78 -11.01 -12.84
N LEU A 166 -7.26 -10.58 -14.01
CA LEU A 166 -7.99 -9.32 -14.27
C LEU A 166 -9.16 -9.11 -13.28
N VAL A 167 -9.23 -7.95 -12.63
CA VAL A 167 -10.02 -6.78 -13.03
C VAL A 167 -11.47 -7.15 -13.33
N MET A 168 -12.32 -7.00 -12.33
CA MET A 168 -13.77 -7.06 -12.47
C MET A 168 -14.28 -5.63 -12.67
N PRO A 169 -14.57 -5.18 -13.90
CA PRO A 169 -15.47 -4.06 -14.11
C PRO A 169 -16.87 -4.46 -13.64
N LEU A 170 -17.63 -3.47 -13.19
CA LEU A 170 -19.06 -3.62 -12.90
C LEU A 170 -19.86 -3.46 -14.19
#